data_AF-A0A9D3XFV8-F1
#
_entry.id   AF-A0A9D3XFV8-F1
#
_cell.length_a   1.000
_cell.length_b   1.000
_cell.length_c   1.000
_cell.angle_alpha   90.00
_cell.angle_beta   90.00
_cell.angle_gamma   90.00
#
_symmetry.space_group_name_H-M   'P 1'
#
loop_
_entity.id
_entity.type
_entity.pdbx_description
1 polymer ?
#
loop_
_entity_poly.entity_id
_entity_poly.type
_entity_poly.pdbx_seq_one_letter_code
_entity_poly.pdbx_strand_id
1 'polypeptide(L)' 'MFPAFSDSRECKLVKKLLEAHEEQNIDSYTDSVKEYDSISRLDQWLTTMLLRIKKTIQGEEEDLR' A
#
# COMPACT_ATOMS: atom_id res chain seq x y z
N MET A 1 -4.45 -16.84 14.19
CA MET A 1 -3.63 -15.67 13.79
C MET A 1 -2.38 -15.68 14.64
N PHE A 2 -1.18 -15.60 14.05
CA PHE A 2 0.05 -15.46 14.84
C PHE A 2 -0.06 -14.16 15.67
N PRO A 3 0.03 -14.20 17.01
CA PRO A 3 -0.23 -13.03 17.86
C PRO A 3 0.61 -11.81 17.46
N ALA A 4 1.86 -12.04 17.05
CA ALA A 4 2.79 -10.99 16.64
C ALA A 4 2.53 -10.40 15.24
N PHE A 5 1.79 -11.10 14.37
CA PHE A 5 1.55 -10.60 13.00
C PHE A 5 0.66 -9.35 13.03
N SER A 6 -0.35 -9.30 13.90
CA SER A 6 -1.22 -8.12 14.06
C SER A 6 -0.45 -6.85 14.37
N ASP A 7 0.65 -6.97 15.11
CA ASP A 7 1.47 -5.85 15.57
C ASP A 7 2.60 -5.50 14.61
N SER A 8 2.86 -6.37 13.63
CA SER A 8 3.86 -6.16 12.57
C SER A 8 3.55 -4.91 11.77
N ARG A 9 4.60 -4.29 11.23
CA ARG A 9 4.47 -3.07 10.41
C ARG A 9 3.74 -3.39 9.12
N GLU A 10 3.97 -4.57 8.58
CA GLU A 10 3.38 -5.11 7.36
C GLU A 10 1.86 -5.26 7.51
N CYS A 11 1.38 -5.85 8.60
CA CYS A 11 -0.05 -5.97 8.85
C CYS A 11 -0.72 -4.60 9.00
N LYS A 12 -0.06 -3.66 9.70
CA LYS A 12 -0.56 -2.29 9.87
C LYS A 12 -0.60 -1.54 8.53
N LEU A 13 0.44 -1.66 7.71
CA LEU A 13 0.49 -1.10 6.37
C LEU A 13 -0.67 -1.63 5.52
N VAL A 14 -0.80 -2.95 5.40
CA VAL A 14 -1.84 -3.57 4.54
C VAL A 14 -3.24 -3.12 4.95
N LYS A 15 -3.54 -3.01 6.25
CA LYS A 15 -4.83 -2.49 6.71
C LYS A 15 -5.09 -1.06 6.25
N LYS A 16 -4.12 -0.15 6.41
CA LYS A 16 -4.24 1.24 5.95
C LYS A 16 -4.39 1.33 4.42
N LEU A 17 -3.66 0.52 3.66
CA LEU A 17 -3.75 0.51 2.21
C LEU A 17 -5.11 0.00 1.72
N LEU A 18 -5.70 -1.00 2.39
CA LEU A 18 -7.04 -1.50 2.07
C LEU A 18 -8.10 -0.43 2.35
N GLU A 19 -8.06 0.22 3.51
CA GLU A 19 -8.97 1.32 3.87
C GLU A 19 -8.87 2.46 2.85
N ALA A 20 -7.66 2.92 2.53
CA ALA A 20 -7.44 3.95 1.53
C ALA A 20 -7.92 3.55 0.12
N HIS A 21 -7.82 2.27 -0.23
CA HIS A 21 -8.32 1.74 -1.51
C HIS A 21 -9.85 1.72 -1.54
N GLU A 22 -10.51 1.24 -0.49
CA GLU A 22 -11.97 1.22 -0.36
C GLU A 22 -12.57 2.63 -0.40
N GLU A 23 -11.90 3.61 0.21
CA GLU A 23 -12.29 5.03 0.19
C GLU A 23 -11.91 5.77 -1.10
N GLN A 24 -11.21 5.11 -2.03
CA GLN A 24 -10.63 5.73 -3.23
C GLN A 24 -9.75 6.95 -2.90
N ASN A 25 -9.07 6.92 -1.76
CA ASN A 25 -8.29 8.02 -1.21
C ASN A 25 -6.79 7.83 -1.51
N ILE A 26 -6.36 8.37 -2.65
CA ILE A 26 -4.97 8.30 -3.09
C ILE A 26 -3.99 8.95 -2.12
N ASP A 27 -4.38 10.05 -1.48
CA ASP A 27 -3.49 10.79 -0.58
C ASP A 27 -3.16 9.93 0.64
N SER A 28 -4.19 9.35 1.29
CA SER A 28 -4.04 8.40 2.40
C SER A 28 -3.20 7.17 2.03
N TYR A 29 -3.38 6.65 0.80
CA TYR A 29 -2.57 5.55 0.29
C TYR A 29 -1.09 5.95 0.20
N THR A 30 -0.80 7.10 -0.42
CA THR A 30 0.58 7.58 -0.60
C THR A 30 1.27 7.96 0.70
N ASP A 31 0.55 8.55 1.65
CA ASP A 31 1.07 8.88 2.97
C ASP A 31 1.41 7.62 3.77
N SER A 32 0.55 6.60 3.72
CA SER A 32 0.80 5.31 4.39
C SER A 32 2.04 4.60 3.83
N VAL A 33 2.22 4.61 2.50
CA VAL A 33 3.42 4.06 1.85
C VAL A 33 4.67 4.84 2.25
N LYS A 34 4.59 6.17 2.29
CA LYS A 34 5.72 7.04 2.68
C LYS A 34 6.12 6.85 4.15
N GLU A 35 5.14 6.77 5.05
CA GLU A 35 5.38 6.48 6.47
C GLU A 35 6.12 5.14 6.62
N TYR A 36 5.65 4.10 5.93
CA TYR A 36 6.29 2.79 5.98
C TYR A 36 7.72 2.81 5.43
N ASP A 37 7.94 3.40 4.25
CA ASP A 37 9.25 3.49 3.60
C ASP A 37 10.29 4.26 4.43
N SER A 38 9.84 5.20 5.26
CA SER A 38 10.70 5.96 6.17
C SER A 38 11.29 5.12 7.32
N ILE A 39 10.61 4.03 7.70
CA ILE A 39 11.01 3.14 8.79
C ILE A 39 11.56 1.82 8.23
N SER A 40 11.04 1.37 7.10
CA SER A 40 11.32 0.09 6.47
C SER A 40 11.40 0.30 4.97
N ARG A 41 12.63 0.48 4.48
CA ARG A 41 12.90 0.83 3.09
C ARG A 41 12.27 -0.18 2.15
N LEU A 42 11.50 0.30 1.18
CA LEU A 42 10.89 -0.54 0.17
C LEU A 42 11.94 -1.02 -0.83
N ASP A 43 11.91 -2.31 -1.13
CA ASP A 43 12.65 -2.85 -2.25
C ASP A 43 11.94 -2.56 -3.58
N GLN A 44 12.59 -2.91 -4.68
CA GLN A 44 12.06 -2.68 -6.03
C GLN A 44 10.74 -3.43 -6.27
N TRP A 45 10.59 -4.63 -5.70
CA TRP A 45 9.41 -5.46 -5.94
C TRP A 45 8.18 -4.88 -5.25
N LEU A 46 8.30 -4.53 -3.96
CA LEU A 46 7.24 -3.87 -3.21
C LEU A 46 6.88 -2.52 -3.82
N THR A 47 7.89 -1.72 -4.20
CA THR A 47 7.66 -0.44 -4.88
C THR A 47 6.84 -0.63 -6.16
N THR A 48 7.21 -1.60 -6.99
CA THR A 48 6.48 -1.90 -8.24
C THR A 48 5.04 -2.31 -7.97
N MET A 49 4.81 -3.18 -6.98
CA MET A 49 3.47 -3.65 -6.63
C MET A 49 2.59 -2.52 -6.09
N LEU A 50 3.12 -1.70 -5.18
CA LEU A 50 2.40 -0.58 -4.58
C LEU A 50 2.04 0.50 -5.60
N LEU A 51 2.91 0.73 -6.61
CA LEU A 51 2.60 1.64 -7.72
C LEU A 51 1.48 1.12 -8.60
N ARG A 52 1.43 -0.19 -8.88
CA ARG A 52 0.32 -0.79 -9.65
C ARG A 52 -1.01 -0.62 -8.92
N ILE A 53 -1.04 -0.91 -7.63
CA ILE A 53 -2.25 -0.72 -6.81
C ILE A 53 -2.67 0.76 -6.80
N LYS A 54 -1.71 1.69 -6.66
CA LYS A 54 -1.99 3.14 -6.71
C LYS A 54 -2.72 3.53 -8.01
N LYS A 55 -2.29 3.03 -9.17
CA LYS A 55 -2.95 3.30 -10.45
C LYS A 55 -4.42 2.84 -10.46
N THR A 56 -4.72 1.70 -9.82
CA THR A 56 -6.12 1.22 -9.71
C THR A 56 -7.01 2.18 -8.93
N ILE A 57 -6.47 2.94 -7.98
CA ILE A 57 -7.20 3.97 -7.22
C ILE A 57 -7.43 5.23 -8.07
N GLN A 58 -6.49 5.54 -8.97
CA GLN A 58 -6.60 6.70 -9.87
C GLN A 58 -7.59 6.48 -11.03
N GLY A 59 -8.18 5.28 -11.14
CA GLY A 59 -8.95 4.88 -12.32
C GLY A 59 -8.07 4.75 -13.58
N GLU A 60 -6.76 4.72 -13.42
CA GLU A 60 -5.82 4.37 -14.47
C GLU A 60 -5.80 2.85 -14.58
N GLU A 61 -6.75 2.27 -15.32
CA GLU A 61 -6.67 0.86 -15.72
C GLU A 61 -5.34 0.68 -16.48
N GLU A 62 -4.43 -0.14 -15.94
CA GLU A 62 -3.36 -0.71 -16.75
C GLU A 62 -4.04 -1.55 -17.82
N ASP A 63 -4.15 -0.97 -19.01
CA ASP A 63 -4.46 -1.61 -20.28
C ASP A 63 -3.43 -2.74 -20.47
N LEU A 64 -3.69 -3.90 -19.84
CA LEU A 64 -2.90 -5.11 -19.95
C LEU A 64 -3.11 -5.66 -21.36
N ARG A 65 -2.37 -5.09 -22.32
CA ARG A 65 -2.07 -5.65 -23.64
C ARG A 65 -0.71 -6.33 -23.63
#